data_AF-A0A2V2E537-F1
#
_entry.id   AF-A0A2V2E537-F1
#
_cell.length_a   1.000
_cell.length_b   1.000
_cell.length_c   1.000
_cell.angle_alpha   90.00
_cell.angle_beta   90.00
_cell.angle_gamma   90.00
#
_symmetry.space_group_name_H-M   'P 1'
#
loop_
_entity.id
_entity.type
_entity.pdbx_description
1 polymer ?
#
loop_
_entity_poly.entity_id
_entity_poly.type
_entity_poly.pdbx_seq_one_letter_code
_entity_poly.pdbx_strand_id
1 'polypeptide(L)' 'LRIFESCRNLIRCLPALQWDPQHPGDCCTEPHELTHAPDALRYFLAGYPGVARKHRNDPPNSLGGYRKELII' A
#
# COMPACT_ATOMS: atom_id res chain seq x y z
N LEU A 1 -2.76 -7.61 -4.14
CA LEU A 1 -3.12 -7.65 -2.71
C LEU A 1 -4.01 -8.86 -2.48
N ARG A 2 -3.60 -9.80 -1.61
CA ARG A 2 -4.43 -10.93 -1.21
C ARG A 2 -4.96 -10.64 0.20
N ILE A 3 -6.28 -10.66 0.38
CA ILE A 3 -6.94 -10.40 1.67
C ILE A 3 -7.55 -11.71 2.17
N PHE A 4 -7.21 -12.12 3.38
CA PHE A 4 -7.76 -13.33 3.99
C PHE A 4 -9.18 -13.08 4.51
N GLU A 5 -10.04 -14.09 4.45
CA GLU A 5 -11.43 -14.00 4.89
C GLU A 5 -11.58 -13.66 6.39
N SER A 6 -10.55 -13.92 7.20
CA SER A 6 -10.50 -13.58 8.61
C SER A 6 -10.31 -12.08 8.86
N CYS A 7 -9.89 -11.30 7.86
CA CYS A 7 -9.72 -9.85 7.94
C CYS A 7 -11.07 -9.11 7.85
N ARG A 8 -12.04 -9.49 8.69
CA ARG A 8 -13.44 -9.01 8.63
C ARG A 8 -13.55 -7.49 8.64
N ASN A 9 -12.76 -6.81 9.48
CA ASN A 9 -12.75 -5.34 9.53
C ASN A 9 -12.22 -4.71 8.24
N LEU A 10 -11.13 -5.23 7.68
CA LEU A 10 -10.60 -4.71 6.42
C LEU A 10 -11.60 -4.91 5.27
N ILE A 11 -12.22 -6.09 5.21
CA ILE A 11 -13.19 -6.45 4.16
C ILE A 11 -14.43 -5.55 4.20
N ARG A 12 -14.96 -5.23 5.39
CA ARG A 12 -16.11 -4.30 5.49
C ARG A 12 -15.72 -2.84 5.27
N CYS A 13 -14.53 -2.42 5.68
CA CYS A 13 -14.13 -1.01 5.64
C CYS A 13 -13.69 -0.55 4.25
N LEU A 14 -12.94 -1.37 3.51
CA LEU A 14 -12.46 -1.01 2.16
C LEU A 14 -13.56 -0.58 1.17
N PRO A 15 -14.66 -1.33 0.99
CA PRO A 15 -15.73 -0.93 0.07
C PRO A 15 -16.59 0.23 0.60
N ALA A 16 -16.50 0.53 1.91
CA ALA A 16 -17.25 1.62 2.54
C ALA A 16 -16.46 2.94 2.59
N LEU A 17 -15.19 2.94 2.19
CA LEU A 17 -14.35 4.13 2.17
C LEU A 17 -14.86 5.13 1.12
N GLN A 18 -15.00 6.38 1.52
CA GLN A 18 -15.51 7.46 0.67
C GLN A 18 -14.40 8.46 0.34
N TRP A 19 -14.58 9.22 -0.75
CA TRP A 19 -13.76 10.38 -1.04
C TRP A 19 -14.16 11.58 -0.17
N ASP A 20 -13.20 12.47 0.10
CA ASP A 20 -13.49 13.73 0.79
C ASP A 20 -14.27 14.68 -0.16
N PRO A 21 -15.42 15.25 0.26
CA PRO A 21 -16.23 16.12 -0.60
C PRO A 21 -15.55 17.44 -1.00
N GLN A 22 -14.64 17.95 -0.17
CA GLN A 22 -13.91 19.20 -0.40
C GLN A 22 -12.60 18.94 -1.15
N HIS A 23 -12.00 17.77 -0.92
CA HIS A 23 -10.74 17.34 -1.54
C HIS A 23 -10.91 15.98 -2.23
N PRO A 24 -11.50 15.91 -3.44
CA PRO A 24 -11.83 14.63 -4.10
C PRO A 24 -10.65 13.68 -4.37
N GLY A 25 -9.41 14.16 -4.25
CA GLY A 25 -8.20 13.34 -4.32
C GLY A 25 -7.85 12.60 -3.02
N ASP A 26 -8.47 12.98 -1.91
CA ASP A 26 -8.25 12.44 -0.58
C ASP A 26 -9.44 11.56 -0.14
N CYS A 27 -9.18 10.65 0.80
CA CYS A 27 -10.24 9.89 1.45
C CYS A 27 -10.91 10.72 2.55
N CYS A 28 -12.22 10.54 2.74
CA CYS A 28 -12.94 11.14 3.85
C CYS A 28 -12.40 10.60 5.18
N THR A 29 -12.21 11.49 6.15
CA THR A 29 -11.72 11.14 7.50
C THR A 29 -12.82 10.61 8.41
N GLU A 30 -14.08 10.84 8.05
CA GLU A 30 -15.26 10.38 8.78
C GLU A 30 -16.15 9.44 7.93
N PRO A 31 -16.72 8.39 8.54
CA PRO A 31 -16.56 7.99 9.93
C PRO A 31 -15.19 7.33 10.20
N HIS A 32 -14.50 7.76 11.25
CA HIS A 32 -13.13 7.32 11.58
C HIS A 32 -12.97 5.80 11.76
N GLU A 33 -14.05 5.10 12.15
CA GLU A 33 -14.04 3.64 12.28
C GLU A 33 -13.71 2.92 10.96
N LEU A 34 -14.09 3.52 9.81
CA LEU A 34 -13.85 2.94 8.49
C LEU A 34 -12.43 3.20 7.98
N THR A 35 -11.70 4.17 8.53
CA THR A 35 -10.40 4.58 8.02
C THR A 35 -9.23 3.82 8.64
N HIS A 36 -9.38 3.27 9.86
CA HIS A 36 -8.31 2.54 10.56
C HIS A 36 -7.65 1.43 9.74
N ALA A 37 -8.44 0.53 9.15
CA ALA A 37 -7.90 -0.62 8.41
C ALA A 37 -7.27 -0.21 7.06
N PRO A 38 -7.91 0.66 6.25
CA PRO A 38 -7.26 1.27 5.09
C PRO A 38 -5.96 2.03 5.41
N ASP A 39 -5.94 2.82 6.49
CA ASP A 39 -4.75 3.57 6.90
C ASP A 39 -3.61 2.65 7.32
N ALA A 40 -3.91 1.60 8.10
CA ALA A 40 -2.91 0.60 8.45
C ALA A 40 -2.30 -0.06 7.20
N LEU A 41 -3.12 -0.37 6.19
CA LEU A 41 -2.63 -0.92 4.92
C LEU A 41 -1.76 0.09 4.15
N ARG A 42 -2.17 1.37 4.11
CA ARG A 42 -1.40 2.45 3.49
C ARG A 42 -0.02 2.57 4.15
N TYR A 43 0.04 2.60 5.47
CA TYR A 43 1.31 2.67 6.20
C TYR A 43 2.16 1.42 6.02
N PHE A 44 1.56 0.23 5.98
CA PHE A 44 2.28 -1.02 5.71
C PHE A 44 3.01 -0.98 4.36
N LEU A 45 2.35 -0.50 3.30
CA LEU A 45 2.94 -0.40 1.97
C LEU A 45 3.94 0.76 1.86
N ALA A 46 3.63 1.92 2.46
CA ALA A 46 4.52 3.07 2.44
C ALA A 46 5.83 2.81 3.22
N GLY A 47 5.74 2.06 4.31
CA GLY A 47 6.88 1.63 5.12
C GLY A 47 7.62 0.40 4.57
N TYR A 48 7.16 -0.19 3.47
CA TYR A 48 7.80 -1.38 2.91
C TYR A 48 9.20 -1.01 2.39
N PRO A 49 10.26 -1.69 2.86
CA PRO A 49 11.62 -1.37 2.43
C PRO A 49 11.74 -1.62 0.93
N GLY A 50 11.96 -0.53 0.20
CA GLY A 50 12.26 -0.61 -1.22
C GLY A 50 13.66 -1.18 -1.46
N VAL A 51 13.88 -1.64 -2.69
CA VAL A 51 15.25 -1.90 -3.15
C VAL A 51 16.09 -0.63 -2.99
N ALA A 52 17.30 -0.78 -2.47
CA ALA A 52 18.25 0.32 -2.37
C ALA A 52 18.36 0.98 -3.75
N ARG A 53 18.13 2.30 -3.80
CA ARG A 53 18.29 3.03 -5.05
C ARG A 53 19.74 2.88 -5.51
N LYS A 54 19.92 2.34 -6.71
CA LYS A 54 21.23 2.26 -7.36
C LYS A 54 21.81 3.67 -7.38
N HIS A 55 22.96 3.88 -6.74
CA HIS A 55 23.61 5.18 -6.78
C HIS A 55 24.00 5.45 -8.24
N ARG A 56 23.93 6.71 -8.68
CA ARG A 56 24.19 7.08 -10.09
C ARG A 56 25.58 6.64 -10.61
N ASN A 57 26.50 6.31 -9.70
CA ASN A 57 27.87 5.88 -9.99
C ASN A 57 28.09 4.36 -9.81
N ASP A 58 27.04 3.57 -9.55
CA ASP A 58 27.22 2.13 -9.36
C ASP A 58 27.66 1.47 -10.68
N PRO A 59 28.64 0.56 -10.65
CA PRO A 59 29.18 -0.06 -11.85
C PRO A 59 28.08 -0.81 -12.63
N PRO A 60 28.21 -0.89 -13.97
CA PRO A 60 27.19 -1.44 -14.86
C PRO A 60 26.82 -2.90 -14.55
N ASN A 61 27.67 -3.63 -13.81
CA ASN A 61 27.47 -5.04 -13.48
C ASN A 61 27.13 -5.34 -12.00
N SER A 62 26.81 -4.34 -11.18
CA SER A 62 26.20 -4.61 -9.86
C SER A 62 24.78 -5.13 -10.08
N LEU A 63 24.56 -6.39 -9.72
CA LEU A 63 23.37 -7.20 -10.01
C LEU A 63 22.07 -6.51 -9.58
N GLY A 64 21.49 -5.73 -10.49
CA GLY A 64 20.12 -5.21 -10.43
C GLY A 64 19.14 -6.04 -11.25
N GLY A 65 19.45 -7.32 -11.48
CA GLY A 65 18.59 -8.27 -12.18
C GLY A 65 17.63 -8.94 -11.21
N TYR A 66 16.61 -8.22 -10.74
CA TYR A 66 15.50 -8.89 -10.06
C TYR A 66 14.63 -9.60 -11.10
N ARG A 67 14.67 -10.93 -11.07
CA ARG A 67 13.72 -11.80 -11.77
C ARG A 67 12.29 -11.29 -11.52
N LYS A 68 11.57 -10.99 -12.60
CA LYS A 68 10.10 -10.80 -12.62
C LYS A 68 9.37 -12.14 -12.38
N GLU A 69 9.65 -12.83 -11.29
CA GLU A 69 8.87 -13.99 -10.89
C GLU A 69 8.33 -13.71 -9.48
N LEU A 70 7.30 -12.87 -9.48
CA LEU A 70 6.31 -12.82 -8.42
C LEU A 70 5.70 -14.22 -8.34
N ILE A 71 6.12 -15.02 -7.36
CA ILE A 71 5.41 -16.25 -6.99
C ILE A 71 4.10 -15.81 -6.33
N ILE A 72 3.00 -16.27 -6.92
CA ILE A 72 1.59 -15.99 -6.58
C ILE A 72 1.13 -16.84 -5.40
#